data_AF-A0A8T4E8X0-F1
#
_entry.id   AF-A0A8T4E8X0-F1
#
_cell.length_a   1.000
_cell.length_b   1.000
_cell.length_c   1.000
_cell.angle_alpha   90.00
_cell.angle_beta   90.00
_cell.angle_gamma   90.00
#
_symmetry.space_group_name_H-M   'P 1'
#
loop_
_entity.id
_entity.type
_entity.pdbx_description
1 polymer ?
#
loop_
_entity_poly.entity_id
_entity_poly.type
_entity_poly.pdbx_seq_one_letter_code
_entity_poly.pdbx_strand_id
1 'polypeptide(L)'
;MSRSESKQVKKRTWMMPQEVEVWYVLPAIRRELAKILKTKAVQRVGEDGKIKERKVTQKEIAKILGVTEPAITQYLLKKKGRRSRGDQVIIPEKFIPEIDKSADKMLATFEEGYNIENMFEDMTREVNRIIKLMRDDGAMCDIHRQFSAHVKGDCNACKK
;
A
#
# COMPACT_ATOMS: atom_id res chain seq x y z
N MET A 1 -23.38 5.44 -25.66
CA MET A 1 -22.53 5.44 -24.45
C MET A 1 -23.03 4.33 -23.53
N SER A 2 -22.39 3.16 -23.54
CA SER A 2 -22.84 1.99 -22.78
C SER A 2 -21.96 1.80 -21.55
N ARG A 3 -22.61 1.75 -20.39
CA ARG A 3 -22.05 1.65 -19.04
C ARG A 3 -21.12 0.44 -18.96
N SER A 4 -19.85 0.68 -18.63
CA SER A 4 -18.98 -0.38 -18.15
C SER A 4 -19.55 -0.89 -16.83
N GLU A 5 -20.35 -1.95 -16.90
CA GLU A 5 -20.79 -2.70 -15.73
C GLU A 5 -19.54 -3.13 -14.97
N SER A 6 -19.26 -2.42 -13.88
CA SER A 6 -18.25 -2.82 -12.93
C SER A 6 -18.70 -4.19 -12.42
N LYS A 7 -18.07 -5.27 -12.90
CA LYS A 7 -18.33 -6.64 -12.41
C LYS A 7 -18.33 -6.60 -10.89
N GLN A 8 -19.52 -6.66 -10.31
CA GLN A 8 -19.72 -6.64 -8.88
C GLN A 8 -18.91 -7.82 -8.33
N VAL A 9 -17.99 -7.56 -7.40
CA VAL A 9 -17.28 -8.66 -6.73
C VAL A 9 -18.38 -9.53 -6.13
N LYS A 10 -18.48 -10.80 -6.54
CA LYS A 10 -19.41 -11.74 -5.90
C LYS A 10 -19.07 -11.72 -4.41
N LYS A 11 -19.93 -11.10 -3.60
CA LYS A 11 -19.71 -10.99 -2.16
C LYS A 11 -19.60 -12.40 -1.61
N ARG A 12 -18.52 -12.70 -0.89
CA ARG A 12 -18.39 -13.99 -0.22
C ARG A 12 -19.40 -14.04 0.92
N THR A 13 -19.82 -15.25 1.29
CA THR A 13 -20.78 -15.47 2.39
C THR A 13 -20.26 -14.80 3.66
N TRP A 14 -19.00 -15.00 4.04
CA TRP A 14 -18.42 -14.33 5.20
C TRP A 14 -16.90 -14.21 5.05
N MET A 15 -16.36 -13.08 5.50
CA MET A 15 -14.95 -12.88 5.77
C MET A 15 -14.82 -11.98 7.00
N MET A 16 -13.86 -12.26 7.87
CA MET A 16 -13.45 -11.40 8.96
C MET A 16 -12.68 -10.18 8.43
N PRO A 17 -12.75 -9.02 9.11
CA PRO A 17 -12.04 -7.82 8.64
C PRO A 17 -10.53 -8.02 8.56
N GLN A 18 -9.94 -8.88 9.38
CA GLN A 18 -8.52 -9.26 9.31
C GLN A 18 -8.19 -10.01 8.02
N GLU A 19 -9.10 -10.86 7.54
CA GLU A 19 -8.94 -11.54 6.24
C GLU A 19 -9.04 -10.53 5.09
N VAL A 20 -9.95 -9.56 5.19
CA VAL A 20 -10.03 -8.45 4.22
C VAL A 20 -8.73 -7.65 4.21
N GLU A 21 -8.20 -7.37 5.39
CA GLU A 21 -6.98 -6.60 5.58
C GLU A 21 -5.78 -7.30 4.93
N VAL A 22 -5.50 -8.54 5.33
CA VAL A 22 -4.33 -9.28 4.85
C VAL A 22 -4.42 -9.61 3.36
N TRP A 23 -5.62 -9.91 2.84
CA TRP A 23 -5.77 -10.30 1.45
C TRP A 23 -5.90 -9.13 0.48
N TYR A 24 -6.47 -8.00 0.89
CA TYR A 24 -6.82 -6.93 -0.05
C TYR A 24 -6.26 -5.56 0.33
N VAL A 25 -6.37 -5.16 1.60
CA VAL A 25 -5.92 -3.83 2.04
C VAL A 25 -4.40 -3.76 2.08
N LEU A 26 -3.73 -4.73 2.69
CA LEU A 26 -2.27 -4.76 2.77
C LEU A 26 -1.61 -4.79 1.38
N PRO A 27 -2.06 -5.60 0.41
CA PRO A 27 -1.56 -5.51 -0.97
C PRO A 27 -1.85 -4.18 -1.67
N ALA A 28 -2.98 -3.53 -1.36
CA ALA A 28 -3.30 -2.22 -1.90
C ALA A 28 -2.37 -1.13 -1.34
N ILE A 29 -2.11 -1.13 -0.03
CA ILE A 29 -1.16 -0.21 0.62
C ILE A 29 0.24 -0.40 0.02
N ARG A 30 0.74 -1.65 -0.08
CA ARG A 30 2.05 -1.94 -0.70
C ARG A 30 2.15 -1.45 -2.14
N ARG A 31 1.07 -1.56 -2.92
CA ARG A 31 1.03 -1.02 -4.27
C ARG A 31 1.16 0.50 -4.28
N GLU A 32 0.42 1.21 -3.43
CA GLU A 32 0.51 2.67 -3.36
C GLU A 32 1.88 3.13 -2.85
N LEU A 33 2.46 2.46 -1.83
CA LEU A 33 3.84 2.70 -1.40
C LEU A 33 4.83 2.54 -2.55
N ALA A 34 4.74 1.45 -3.33
CA ALA A 34 5.64 1.22 -4.46
C ALA A 34 5.54 2.31 -5.53
N LYS A 35 4.33 2.78 -5.83
CA LYS A 35 4.12 3.88 -6.79
C LYS A 35 4.71 5.19 -6.30
N ILE A 36 4.49 5.52 -5.02
CA ILE A 36 5.00 6.74 -4.40
C ILE A 36 6.52 6.71 -4.33
N LEU A 37 7.12 5.63 -3.82
CA LEU A 37 8.57 5.47 -3.77
C LEU A 37 9.19 5.60 -5.17
N LYS A 38 8.49 5.14 -6.22
CA LYS A 38 8.98 5.26 -7.60
C LYS A 38 9.08 6.69 -8.11
N THR A 39 8.32 7.63 -7.54
CA THR A 39 8.40 9.06 -7.87
C THR A 39 9.40 9.82 -7.02
N LYS A 40 9.88 9.24 -5.91
CA LYS A 40 10.86 9.89 -5.03
C LYS A 40 12.26 9.91 -5.66
N ALA A 41 13.04 10.89 -5.25
CA ALA A 41 14.45 11.02 -5.59
C ALA A 41 15.25 11.40 -4.33
N VAL A 42 16.49 10.93 -4.28
CA VAL A 42 17.40 11.10 -3.14
C VAL A 42 18.71 11.69 -3.62
N GLN A 43 19.33 12.49 -2.77
CA GLN A 43 20.62 13.10 -3.05
C GLN A 43 21.74 12.15 -2.59
N ARG A 44 22.58 11.71 -3.53
CA ARG A 44 23.71 10.82 -3.24
C ARG A 44 24.99 11.37 -3.83
N VAL A 45 26.11 11.12 -3.15
CA VAL A 45 27.44 11.47 -3.64
C VAL A 45 27.78 10.53 -4.81
N GLY A 46 28.05 11.11 -5.98
CA GLY A 46 28.54 10.39 -7.15
C GLY A 46 30.03 10.04 -7.03
N GLU A 47 30.52 9.21 -7.94
CA GLU A 47 31.93 8.84 -8.03
C GLU A 47 32.85 10.06 -8.24
N ASP A 48 32.30 11.15 -8.79
CA ASP A 48 32.95 12.44 -8.97
C ASP A 48 32.91 13.34 -7.71
N GLY A 49 32.49 12.80 -6.56
CA GLY A 49 32.39 13.54 -5.29
C GLY A 49 31.24 14.54 -5.22
N LYS A 50 30.42 14.66 -6.27
CA LYS A 50 29.31 15.63 -6.35
C LYS A 50 28.00 15.02 -5.87
N ILE A 51 27.20 15.81 -5.17
CA ILE A 51 25.83 15.43 -4.81
C ILE A 51 24.96 15.48 -6.06
N LYS A 52 24.33 14.35 -6.40
CA LYS A 52 23.41 14.22 -7.53
C LYS A 52 22.08 13.66 -7.06
N GLU A 53 21.00 14.17 -7.64
CA GLU A 53 19.69 13.60 -7.46
C GLU A 53 19.58 12.27 -8.23
N ARG A 54 19.19 11.21 -7.54
CA ARG A 54 18.96 9.88 -8.13
C ARG A 54 17.57 9.39 -7.77
N LYS A 55 16.87 8.83 -8.76
CA LYS A 55 15.56 8.19 -8.54
C LYS A 55 15.73 6.88 -7.79
N VAL A 56 14.75 6.55 -6.95
CA VAL A 56 14.69 5.25 -6.29
C VAL A 56 14.45 4.15 -7.36
N THR A 57 15.32 3.15 -7.37
CA THR A 57 15.28 2.03 -8.30
C THR A 57 14.28 0.96 -7.84
N GLN A 58 13.79 0.12 -8.75
CA GLN A 58 12.85 -0.95 -8.37
C GLN A 58 13.48 -1.95 -7.39
N LYS A 59 14.79 -2.21 -7.53
CA LYS A 59 15.57 -3.04 -6.60
C LYS A 59 15.58 -2.48 -5.19
N GLU A 60 15.70 -1.17 -5.03
CA GLU A 60 15.66 -0.52 -3.71
C GLU A 60 14.25 -0.54 -3.14
N ILE A 61 13.22 -0.25 -3.94
CA ILE A 61 11.82 -0.35 -3.52
C ILE A 61 11.50 -1.78 -3.05
N ALA A 62 12.00 -2.80 -3.76
CA ALA A 62 11.83 -4.20 -3.40
C ALA A 62 12.44 -4.51 -2.02
N LYS A 63 13.65 -4.00 -1.74
CA LYS A 63 14.30 -4.11 -0.42
C LYS A 63 13.52 -3.38 0.67
N ILE A 64 13.12 -2.13 0.43
CA ILE A 64 12.35 -1.31 1.38
C ILE A 64 11.05 -2.01 1.78
N LEU A 65 10.33 -2.57 0.80
CA LEU A 65 9.03 -3.21 1.03
C LEU A 65 9.11 -4.71 1.38
N GLY A 66 10.30 -5.29 1.46
CA GLY A 66 10.50 -6.71 1.75
C GLY A 66 9.81 -7.64 0.75
N VAL A 67 9.83 -7.31 -0.54
CA VAL A 67 9.24 -8.11 -1.62
C VAL A 67 10.22 -8.31 -2.77
N THR A 68 9.84 -9.12 -3.76
CA THR A 68 10.68 -9.36 -4.93
C THR A 68 10.54 -8.24 -5.98
N GLU A 69 11.57 -8.00 -6.79
CA GLU A 69 11.50 -7.02 -7.90
C GLU A 69 10.33 -7.28 -8.89
N PRO A 70 10.00 -8.55 -9.23
CA PRO A 70 8.79 -8.85 -9.99
C PRO A 70 7.51 -8.36 -9.31
N ALA A 71 7.40 -8.42 -7.98
CA ALA A 71 6.23 -7.89 -7.27
C ALA A 71 6.13 -6.37 -7.44
N ILE A 72 7.25 -5.64 -7.38
CA ILE A 72 7.30 -4.20 -7.66
C ILE A 72 6.87 -3.91 -9.10
N THR A 73 7.37 -4.69 -10.06
CA THR A 73 6.93 -4.57 -11.46
C THR A 73 5.41 -4.73 -11.57
N GLN A 74 4.83 -5.74 -10.91
CA GLN A 74 3.39 -5.95 -10.92
C GLN A 74 2.61 -4.77 -10.31
N TYR A 75 3.11 -4.18 -9.22
CA TYR A 75 2.50 -3.00 -8.58
C TYR A 75 2.50 -1.76 -9.48
N LEU A 76 3.58 -1.56 -10.25
CA LEU A 76 3.76 -0.37 -11.10
C LEU A 76 3.06 -0.45 -12.45
N LEU A 77 2.70 -1.66 -12.92
CA LEU A 77 1.95 -1.82 -14.15
C LEU A 77 0.60 -1.06 -14.10
N LYS A 78 0.26 -0.35 -15.17
CA LYS A 78 -1.03 0.36 -15.29
C LYS A 78 -2.21 -0.60 -15.05
N LYS A 79 -3.22 -0.13 -14.31
CA LYS A 79 -4.41 -0.93 -13.97
C LYS A 79 -5.22 -1.26 -15.22
N LYS A 80 -4.99 -2.43 -15.81
CA LYS A 80 -5.87 -3.05 -16.82
C LYS A 80 -6.74 -4.09 -16.12
N GLY A 81 -7.84 -3.64 -15.50
CA GLY A 81 -8.76 -4.51 -14.74
C GLY A 81 -8.24 -4.91 -13.35
N ARG A 82 -8.72 -6.05 -12.85
CA ARG A 82 -8.34 -6.63 -11.53
C ARG A 82 -7.35 -7.78 -11.77
N ARG A 83 -6.05 -7.51 -11.59
CA ARG A 83 -4.98 -8.51 -11.82
C ARG A 83 -4.48 -9.13 -10.51
N SER A 84 -4.57 -8.38 -9.43
CA SER A 84 -4.21 -8.81 -8.08
C SER A 84 -5.35 -8.55 -7.09
N ARG A 85 -5.22 -9.10 -5.88
CA ARG A 85 -6.15 -8.77 -4.78
C ARG A 85 -6.10 -7.28 -4.40
N GLY A 86 -4.91 -6.67 -4.43
CA GLY A 86 -4.77 -5.23 -4.20
C GLY A 86 -5.54 -4.37 -5.21
N ASP A 87 -5.79 -4.84 -6.43
CA ASP A 87 -6.58 -4.12 -7.46
C ASP A 87 -8.08 -4.06 -7.18
N GLN A 88 -8.54 -4.88 -6.23
CA GLN A 88 -9.93 -4.93 -5.81
C GLN A 88 -10.26 -3.86 -4.78
N VAL A 89 -9.26 -3.26 -4.15
CA VAL A 89 -9.40 -2.16 -3.20
C VAL A 89 -8.81 -0.88 -3.78
N ILE A 90 -9.58 0.19 -3.67
CA ILE A 90 -9.13 1.56 -3.92
C ILE A 90 -8.91 2.18 -2.55
N ILE A 91 -7.67 2.60 -2.26
CA ILE A 91 -7.36 3.36 -1.06
C ILE A 91 -7.99 4.75 -1.21
N PRO A 92 -8.82 5.21 -0.27
CA PRO A 92 -9.39 6.55 -0.34
C PRO A 92 -8.30 7.63 -0.42
N GLU A 93 -8.49 8.64 -1.27
CA GLU A 93 -7.48 9.67 -1.57
C GLU A 93 -6.96 10.39 -0.33
N LYS A 94 -7.81 10.56 0.69
CA LYS A 94 -7.44 11.15 1.99
C LYS A 94 -6.32 10.41 2.74
N PHE A 95 -6.07 9.13 2.44
CA PHE A 95 -4.97 8.36 3.05
C PHE A 95 -3.68 8.43 2.23
N ILE A 96 -3.71 8.91 0.98
CA ILE A 96 -2.51 8.99 0.14
C ILE A 96 -1.42 9.89 0.77
N PRO A 97 -1.73 11.06 1.36
CA PRO A 97 -0.73 11.84 2.09
C PRO A 97 -0.10 11.10 3.26
N GLU A 98 -0.86 10.23 3.94
CA GLU A 98 -0.35 9.43 5.05
C GLU A 98 0.56 8.29 4.55
N ILE A 99 0.23 7.68 3.41
CA ILE A 99 1.11 6.71 2.75
C ILE A 99 2.40 7.38 2.26
N ASP A 100 2.31 8.61 1.75
CA ASP A 100 3.47 9.39 1.29
C ASP A 100 4.44 9.70 2.44
N LYS A 101 3.92 10.16 3.59
CA LYS A 101 4.72 10.36 4.81
C LYS A 101 5.42 9.07 5.26
N SER A 102 4.73 7.94 5.17
CA SER A 102 5.31 6.64 5.51
C SER A 102 6.40 6.22 4.52
N ALA A 103 6.22 6.49 3.22
CA ALA A 103 7.25 6.26 2.21
C ALA A 103 8.51 7.10 2.46
N ASP A 104 8.35 8.37 2.86
CA ASP A 104 9.48 9.25 3.21
C ASP A 104 10.29 8.72 4.39
N LYS A 105 9.62 8.26 5.44
CA LYS A 105 10.28 7.64 6.59
C LYS A 105 11.04 6.38 6.22
N MET A 106 10.41 5.46 5.50
CA MET A 106 11.06 4.22 5.05
C MET A 106 12.27 4.50 4.15
N LEU A 107 12.16 5.52 3.30
CA LEU A 107 13.25 5.94 2.43
C LEU A 107 14.39 6.58 3.23
N ALA A 108 14.10 7.42 4.23
CA ALA A 108 15.12 7.97 5.12
C ALA A 108 15.90 6.87 5.84
N THR A 109 15.20 5.90 6.44
CA THR A 109 15.83 4.72 7.07
C THR A 109 16.69 3.93 6.07
N PHE A 110 16.27 3.86 4.81
CA PHE A 110 17.04 3.16 3.77
C PHE A 110 18.35 3.90 3.43
N GLU A 111 18.30 5.23 3.33
CA GLU A 111 19.47 6.07 3.03
C GLU A 111 20.45 6.21 4.20
N GLU A 112 19.99 6.12 5.46
CA GLU A 112 20.85 6.14 6.66
C GLU A 112 21.80 4.93 6.75
N GLY A 113 21.49 3.86 6.01
CA GLY A 113 22.29 2.64 5.96
C GLY A 113 21.37 1.44 6.05
N TYR A 114 21.22 0.72 4.94
CA TYR A 114 20.33 -0.43 4.86
C TYR A 114 20.71 -1.50 5.90
N ASN A 115 19.90 -1.59 6.95
CA ASN A 115 19.86 -2.69 7.91
C ASN A 115 18.49 -3.36 7.80
N ILE A 116 18.49 -4.68 7.59
CA ILE A 116 17.27 -5.46 7.37
C ILE A 116 16.31 -5.44 8.57
N GLU A 117 16.84 -5.42 9.79
CA GLU A 117 16.04 -5.42 11.02
C GLU A 117 15.30 -4.09 11.17
N ASN A 118 16.05 -2.97 11.10
CA ASN A 118 15.47 -1.62 11.17
C ASN A 118 14.45 -1.38 10.04
N MET A 119 14.74 -1.85 8.82
CA MET A 119 13.85 -1.68 7.68
C MET A 119 12.51 -2.37 7.88
N PHE A 120 12.52 -3.61 8.39
CA PHE A 120 11.29 -4.37 8.61
C PHE A 120 10.51 -3.88 9.82
N GLU A 121 11.18 -3.41 10.87
CA GLU A 121 10.51 -2.75 11.98
C GLU A 121 9.79 -1.47 11.52
N ASP A 122 10.50 -0.60 10.81
CA ASP A 122 9.95 0.67 10.31
C ASP A 122 8.81 0.44 9.32
N MET A 123 8.99 -0.50 8.38
CA MET A 123 7.94 -0.90 7.44
C MET A 123 6.70 -1.38 8.20
N THR A 124 6.89 -2.25 9.20
CA THR A 124 5.80 -2.81 10.00
C THR A 124 5.09 -1.71 10.78
N ARG A 125 5.83 -0.80 11.42
CA ARG A 125 5.29 0.31 12.19
C ARG A 125 4.47 1.26 11.32
N GLU A 126 4.99 1.64 10.16
CA GLU A 126 4.32 2.58 9.26
C GLU A 126 3.11 1.99 8.55
N VAL A 127 3.16 0.72 8.14
CA VAL A 127 1.99 0.03 7.57
C VAL A 127 0.88 -0.12 8.61
N ASN A 128 1.22 -0.53 9.85
CA ASN A 128 0.24 -0.61 10.93
C ASN A 128 -0.38 0.75 11.27
N ARG A 129 0.42 1.83 11.24
CA ARG A 129 -0.07 3.20 11.42
C ARG A 129 -1.12 3.56 10.37
N ILE A 130 -0.87 3.28 9.08
CA ILE A 130 -1.84 3.52 8.00
C ILE A 130 -3.12 2.71 8.22
N ILE A 131 -2.98 1.41 8.55
CA ILE A 131 -4.13 0.53 8.80
C ILE A 131 -4.96 1.05 9.99
N LYS A 132 -4.31 1.48 11.06
CA LYS A 132 -4.98 2.09 12.22
C LYS A 132 -5.77 3.34 11.83
N LEU A 133 -5.16 4.25 11.06
CA LEU A 133 -5.86 5.45 10.56
C LEU A 133 -7.09 5.08 9.72
N MET A 134 -7.00 4.06 8.87
CA MET A 134 -8.13 3.55 8.08
C MET A 134 -9.23 2.91 8.95
N ARG A 135 -8.86 2.31 10.09
CA ARG A 135 -9.80 1.75 11.06
C ARG A 135 -10.52 2.84 11.84
N ASP A 136 -9.79 3.78 12.41
CA ASP A 136 -10.31 4.88 13.22
C ASP A 136 -11.32 5.73 12.43
N ASP A 137 -11.00 5.99 11.16
CA ASP A 137 -11.85 6.72 10.22
C ASP A 137 -13.11 5.93 9.79
N GLY A 138 -13.06 4.60 9.81
CA GLY A 138 -14.15 3.72 9.37
C GLY A 138 -14.03 3.20 7.93
N ALA A 139 -13.02 3.65 7.17
CA ALA A 139 -12.74 3.14 5.83
C ALA A 139 -12.55 1.62 5.78
N MET A 140 -12.00 1.01 6.83
CA MET A 140 -11.89 -0.46 6.92
C MET A 140 -13.27 -1.15 6.90
N CYS A 141 -14.28 -0.61 7.60
CA CYS A 141 -15.65 -1.11 7.55
C CYS A 141 -16.24 -0.97 6.14
N ASP A 142 -15.99 0.16 5.46
CA ASP A 142 -16.48 0.41 4.11
C ASP A 142 -15.90 -0.60 3.11
N ILE A 143 -14.61 -0.92 3.24
CA ILE A 143 -13.96 -1.95 2.44
C ILE A 143 -14.52 -3.33 2.79
N HIS A 144 -14.67 -3.66 4.08
CA HIS A 144 -15.22 -4.95 4.53
C HIS A 144 -16.62 -5.24 3.96
N ARG A 145 -17.50 -4.24 3.89
CA ARG A 145 -18.85 -4.35 3.28
C ARG A 145 -18.83 -4.69 1.79
N GLN A 146 -17.73 -4.41 1.09
CA GLN A 146 -17.56 -4.76 -0.32
C GLN A 146 -17.31 -6.26 -0.51
N PHE A 147 -16.71 -6.92 0.49
CA PHE A 147 -16.33 -8.34 0.42
C PHE A 147 -17.29 -9.28 1.16
N SER A 148 -17.99 -8.79 2.19
CA SER A 148 -18.88 -9.58 3.04
C SER A 148 -20.33 -9.09 2.96
N ALA A 149 -21.25 -9.96 2.51
CA ALA A 149 -22.66 -9.61 2.30
C ALA A 149 -23.43 -9.30 3.60
N HIS A 150 -23.04 -9.92 4.71
CA HIS A 150 -23.76 -9.85 5.99
C HIS A 150 -23.39 -8.64 6.86
N VAL A 151 -22.47 -7.79 6.41
CA VAL A 151 -22.06 -6.60 7.17
C VAL A 151 -23.10 -5.50 6.96
N LYS A 152 -23.80 -5.14 8.04
CA LYS A 152 -24.82 -4.07 8.03
C LYS A 152 -24.21 -2.71 7.71
N GLY A 153 -25.04 -1.80 7.18
CA GLY A 153 -24.62 -0.44 6.80
C GLY A 153 -24.12 0.41 7.96
N ASP A 154 -24.68 0.22 9.15
CA ASP A 154 -24.37 0.91 10.40
C ASP A 154 -23.28 0.22 11.25
N CYS A 155 -22.75 -0.92 10.80
CA CYS A 155 -21.71 -1.66 11.52
C CYS A 155 -20.41 -0.85 11.65
N ASN A 156 -19.86 -0.76 12.86
CA ASN A 156 -18.60 -0.08 13.17
C ASN A 156 -17.57 -1.00 13.86
N ALA A 157 -17.75 -2.32 13.76
CA ALA A 157 -16.94 -3.31 14.48
C ALA A 157 -15.44 -3.27 14.15
N CYS A 158 -15.05 -2.71 12.99
CA CYS A 158 -13.64 -2.60 12.59
C CYS A 158 -12.92 -1.38 13.18
N LYS A 159 -13.64 -0.48 13.89
CA LYS A 159 -13.05 0.68 14.59
C LYS A 159 -12.37 0.32 15.92
N LYS A 160 -12.44 -0.94 16.32
CA LYS A 160 -11.85 -1.46 17.55
C LYS A 160 -10.50 -2.10 17.28
#